data_AF-A0A7Y2EEG0-F1
#
_entry.id   AF-A0A7Y2EEG0-F1
#
_cell.length_a   1.000
_cell.length_b   1.000
_cell.length_c   1.000
_cell.angle_alpha   90.00
_cell.angle_beta   90.00
_cell.angle_gamma   90.00
#
_symmetry.space_group_name_H-M   'P 1'
#
loop_
_entity.id
_entity.type
_entity.pdbx_description
1 polymer ?
#
loop_
_entity_poly.entity_id
_entity_poly.type
_entity_poly.pdbx_seq_one_letter_code
_entity_poly.pdbx_strand_id
1 'polypeptide(L)'
;MDRREFLKNSAIAATVGATTGPLVACSQNNEQGDSPNVVTQPNVQWRLASSFPRGLDTIYGAAEVLSERVEAMSGGKFKIRVYPAGEMVPALQVMDAVQQGTLQVGQTASYYFVGKNPALAFDTCVPFGLTARQQAAWLHEAGGLELMNEMFADFNIITFPCGNTGAQMGGRFKKDIN
;
A
#
# COMPACT_ATOMS: atom_id res chain seq x y z
N MET A 1 22.08 -31.38 -26.93
CA MET A 1 22.88 -30.15 -27.02
C MET A 1 22.66 -29.36 -25.76
N ASP A 2 23.56 -29.57 -24.80
CA ASP A 2 23.46 -29.11 -23.42
C ASP A 2 23.99 -27.69 -23.27
N ARG A 3 23.13 -26.76 -22.84
CA ARG A 3 23.47 -25.34 -22.64
C ARG A 3 24.42 -25.08 -21.45
N ARG A 4 24.89 -26.13 -20.78
CA ARG A 4 25.72 -26.06 -19.57
C ARG A 4 27.22 -26.26 -19.83
N GLU A 5 27.62 -26.64 -21.04
CA GLU A 5 29.04 -26.77 -21.43
C GLU A 5 29.66 -25.46 -21.93
N PHE A 6 28.83 -24.53 -22.44
CA PHE A 6 29.31 -23.30 -23.07
C PHE A 6 29.77 -22.22 -22.07
N LEU A 7 29.36 -22.29 -20.80
CA LEU A 7 29.73 -21.30 -19.77
C LEU A 7 30.98 -21.69 -18.96
N LYS A 8 31.54 -22.90 -19.15
CA LYS A 8 32.73 -23.36 -18.40
C LYS A 8 34.07 -23.10 -19.09
N ASN A 9 34.09 -22.70 -20.36
CA ASN A 9 35.33 -22.52 -21.13
C ASN A 9 35.73 -21.05 -21.39
N SER A 10 35.09 -20.06 -20.75
CA SER A 10 35.40 -18.64 -20.98
C SER A 10 36.42 -18.04 -20.01
N ALA A 11 37.10 -18.87 -19.22
CA ALA A 11 38.24 -18.45 -18.41
C ALA A 11 39.45 -19.28 -18.83
N ILE A 12 40.38 -18.67 -19.57
CA ILE A 12 41.85 -18.84 -19.51
C ILE A 12 42.49 -18.32 -20.83
N ALA A 13 43.49 -17.44 -20.63
CA ALA A 13 44.62 -17.12 -21.51
C ALA A 13 44.41 -16.21 -22.75
N ALA A 14 44.72 -14.92 -22.56
CA ALA A 14 45.49 -14.15 -23.53
C ALA A 14 46.64 -13.44 -22.81
N THR A 15 47.81 -14.08 -22.80
CA THR A 15 49.10 -13.51 -22.42
C THR A 15 49.69 -12.69 -23.57
N VAL A 16 50.28 -11.54 -23.24
CA VAL A 16 51.59 -10.99 -23.70
C VAL A 16 51.50 -9.46 -23.79
N GLY A 17 52.18 -8.77 -22.88
CA GLY A 17 52.38 -7.33 -22.88
C GLY A 17 53.24 -6.94 -21.67
N ALA A 18 54.55 -6.91 -21.87
CA ALA A 18 55.55 -6.66 -20.84
C ALA A 18 55.58 -5.19 -20.40
N THR A 19 55.27 -4.91 -19.13
CA THR A 19 55.87 -3.80 -18.37
C THR A 19 56.05 -4.20 -16.91
N THR A 20 57.24 -3.91 -16.40
CA THR A 20 57.78 -4.26 -15.09
C THR A 20 57.09 -3.51 -13.94
N GLY A 21 56.59 -4.24 -12.94
CA GLY A 21 56.23 -3.73 -11.62
C GLY A 21 56.04 -4.89 -10.62
N PRO A 22 56.63 -4.86 -9.41
CA PRO A 22 56.57 -5.99 -8.49
C PRO A 22 55.15 -6.14 -7.92
N LEU A 23 54.47 -7.22 -8.31
CA LEU A 23 53.22 -7.68 -7.69
C LEU A 23 53.54 -8.28 -6.32
N VAL A 24 53.30 -7.50 -5.27
CA VAL A 24 53.24 -7.98 -3.89
C VAL A 24 51.98 -8.84 -3.76
N ALA A 25 52.18 -10.15 -3.62
CA ALA A 25 51.15 -11.09 -3.20
C ALA A 25 50.81 -10.85 -1.71
N CYS A 26 49.87 -9.95 -1.45
CA CYS A 26 49.20 -9.91 -0.14
C CYS A 26 47.97 -10.82 -0.21
N SER A 27 48.12 -12.02 0.33
CA SER A 27 47.03 -12.84 0.85
C SER A 27 46.28 -12.03 1.91
N GLN A 28 45.27 -11.26 1.52
CA GLN A 28 44.31 -10.69 2.46
C GLN A 28 43.34 -11.80 2.86
N ASN A 29 43.70 -12.50 3.94
CA ASN A 29 42.73 -13.16 4.79
C ASN A 29 41.84 -12.05 5.38
N ASN A 30 40.74 -11.75 4.70
CA ASN A 30 39.65 -11.00 5.30
C ASN A 30 39.02 -11.90 6.36
N GLU A 31 39.50 -11.78 7.59
CA GLU A 31 38.72 -12.10 8.77
C GLU A 31 37.51 -11.17 8.76
N GLN A 32 36.45 -11.66 8.13
CA GLN A 32 35.15 -11.01 8.10
C GLN A 32 34.58 -11.13 9.50
N GLY A 33 34.97 -10.18 10.35
CA GLY A 33 34.37 -9.97 11.65
C GLY A 33 32.86 -9.83 11.46
N ASP A 34 32.13 -10.71 12.14
CA ASP A 34 30.68 -10.75 12.21
C ASP A 34 30.19 -9.46 12.90
N SER A 35 30.16 -8.37 12.13
CA SER A 35 29.52 -7.12 12.55
C SER A 35 28.02 -7.40 12.61
N PRO A 36 27.34 -7.13 13.73
CA PRO A 36 25.90 -7.36 13.81
C PRO A 36 25.21 -6.58 12.70
N ASN A 37 24.45 -7.29 11.86
CA ASN A 37 23.57 -6.71 10.86
C ASN A 37 22.52 -5.85 11.58
N VAL A 38 22.80 -4.55 11.75
CA VAL A 38 21.82 -3.59 12.23
C VAL A 38 20.83 -3.36 11.10
N VAL A 39 19.71 -4.08 11.12
CA VAL A 39 18.59 -3.83 10.20
C VAL A 39 17.98 -2.48 10.59
N THR A 40 18.48 -1.40 9.99
CA THR A 40 17.86 -0.09 10.13
C THR A 40 16.62 -0.04 9.25
N GLN A 41 15.44 0.11 9.85
CA GLN A 41 14.22 0.39 9.08
C GLN A 41 14.42 1.68 8.27
N PRO A 42 14.05 1.69 6.97
CA PRO A 42 14.18 2.87 6.12
C PRO A 42 13.21 3.98 6.56
N ASN A 43 13.57 5.22 6.26
CA ASN A 43 12.66 6.34 6.42
C ASN A 43 11.69 6.38 5.22
N VAL A 44 10.39 6.31 5.50
CA VAL A 44 9.31 6.27 4.52
C VAL A 44 8.40 7.48 4.71
N GLN A 45 8.15 8.23 3.64
CA GLN A 45 7.21 9.34 3.64
C GLN A 45 6.17 9.13 2.55
N TRP A 46 4.92 8.93 2.96
CA TRP A 46 3.79 8.72 2.05
C TRP A 46 2.80 9.88 2.15
N ARG A 47 2.01 10.03 1.08
CA ARG A 47 0.90 10.98 1.01
C ARG A 47 -0.40 10.20 0.88
N LEU A 48 -1.36 10.55 1.72
CA LEU A 48 -2.70 9.99 1.72
C LEU A 48 -3.68 11.06 1.25
N ALA A 49 -4.42 10.81 0.17
CA ALA A 49 -5.58 11.64 -0.17
C ALA A 49 -6.86 11.01 0.35
N SER A 50 -7.67 11.81 1.03
CA SER A 50 -8.99 11.45 1.50
C SER A 50 -10.06 11.88 0.51
N SER A 51 -11.10 11.06 0.32
CA SER A 51 -12.34 11.47 -0.35
C SER A 51 -13.23 12.36 0.52
N PHE A 52 -12.87 12.58 1.78
CA PHE A 52 -13.70 13.27 2.77
C PHE A 52 -13.14 14.66 3.11
N PRO A 53 -14.01 15.67 3.29
CA PRO A 53 -13.57 17.00 3.71
C PRO A 53 -13.17 16.99 5.20
N ARG A 54 -12.30 17.92 5.59
CA ARG A 54 -11.82 18.08 6.98
C ARG A 54 -12.95 18.28 8.00
N GLY A 55 -14.09 18.84 7.57
CA GLY A 55 -15.26 19.04 8.44
C GLY A 55 -16.01 17.75 8.83
N LEU A 56 -15.74 16.62 8.16
CA LEU A 56 -16.22 15.30 8.57
C LEU A 56 -15.17 14.62 9.46
N ASP A 57 -14.92 15.21 10.61
CA ASP A 57 -13.91 14.80 11.60
C ASP A 57 -13.93 13.30 11.92
N THR A 58 -15.10 12.67 12.04
CA THR A 58 -15.22 11.24 12.33
C THR A 58 -14.68 10.35 11.21
N ILE A 59 -14.96 10.68 9.95
CA ILE A 59 -14.54 9.87 8.81
C ILE A 59 -13.14 10.30 8.39
N TYR A 60 -12.91 11.58 8.10
CA TYR A 60 -11.59 12.09 7.72
C TYR A 60 -10.55 11.86 8.83
N GLY A 61 -10.91 12.10 10.10
CA GLY A 61 -10.01 11.90 11.24
C GLY A 61 -9.59 10.46 11.46
N ALA A 62 -10.30 9.46 10.90
CA ALA A 62 -9.82 8.08 10.92
C ALA A 62 -8.48 7.92 10.17
N ALA A 63 -8.25 8.70 9.10
CA ALA A 63 -6.96 8.71 8.41
C ALA A 63 -5.86 9.41 9.22
N GLU A 64 -6.22 10.41 10.03
CA GLU A 64 -5.29 11.08 10.94
C GLU A 64 -4.86 10.13 12.06
N VAL A 65 -5.81 9.40 12.68
CA VAL A 65 -5.52 8.35 13.66
C VAL A 65 -4.60 7.28 13.09
N LEU A 66 -4.84 6.83 11.84
CA LEU A 66 -3.96 5.89 11.16
C LEU A 66 -2.53 6.46 11.02
N SER A 67 -2.40 7.69 10.54
CA SER A 67 -1.10 8.34 10.35
C SER A 67 -0.31 8.44 11.65
N GLU A 68 -0.95 8.94 12.71
CA GLU A 68 -0.35 9.07 14.03
C GLU A 68 0.09 7.71 14.59
N ARG A 69 -0.74 6.67 14.40
CA ARG A 69 -0.41 5.33 14.88
C ARG A 69 0.78 4.72 14.14
N VAL A 70 0.85 4.90 12.82
CA VAL A 70 1.98 4.42 12.00
C VAL A 70 3.26 5.17 12.38
N GLU A 71 3.20 6.48 12.58
CA GLU A 71 4.35 7.27 13.01
C GLU A 71 4.86 6.82 14.39
N ALA A 72 3.94 6.64 15.36
CA ALA A 72 4.28 6.19 16.70
C ALA A 72 4.88 4.78 16.72
N MET A 73 4.29 3.83 15.97
CA MET A 73 4.75 2.44 15.92
C MET A 73 6.09 2.26 15.18
N SER A 74 6.42 3.18 14.28
CA SER A 74 7.68 3.17 13.52
C SER A 74 8.80 4.01 14.16
N GLY A 75 8.56 4.61 15.33
CA GLY A 75 9.51 5.52 15.97
C GLY A 75 9.81 6.75 15.12
N GLY A 76 8.83 7.24 14.35
CA GLY A 76 8.95 8.41 13.49
C GLY A 76 9.51 8.13 12.09
N LYS A 77 9.84 6.88 11.76
CA LYS A 77 10.45 6.53 10.48
C LYS A 77 9.47 6.42 9.33
N PHE A 78 8.23 6.05 9.60
CA PHE A 78 7.17 5.99 8.61
C PHE A 78 6.14 7.08 8.91
N LYS A 79 6.11 8.11 8.05
CA LYS A 79 5.18 9.23 8.15
C LYS A 79 4.20 9.23 7.00
N ILE A 80 2.92 9.44 7.29
CA ILE A 80 1.86 9.54 6.29
C ILE A 80 1.23 10.93 6.40
N ARG A 81 1.42 11.78 5.40
CA ARG A 81 0.75 13.10 5.40
C ARG A 81 -0.65 12.97 4.81
N VAL A 82 -1.66 13.34 5.60
CA VAL A 82 -3.08 13.25 5.23
C VAL A 82 -3.54 14.56 4.58
N TYR A 83 -4.22 14.43 3.45
CA TYR A 83 -4.79 15.54 2.68
C TYR A 83 -6.31 15.36 2.56
N PRO A 84 -7.12 16.39 2.86
CA PRO A 84 -8.57 16.34 2.70
C PRO A 84 -9.00 16.30 1.23
N ALA A 85 -10.28 16.03 1.02
CA ALA A 85 -10.92 16.04 -0.30
C ALA A 85 -10.58 17.28 -1.12
N GLY A 86 -10.10 17.06 -2.35
CA GLY A 86 -9.82 18.13 -3.31
C GLY A 86 -8.46 18.82 -3.15
N GLU A 87 -7.70 18.58 -2.08
CA GLU A 87 -6.39 19.23 -1.88
C GLU A 87 -5.30 18.62 -2.78
N MET A 88 -5.30 17.29 -2.94
CA MET A 88 -4.37 16.58 -3.84
C MET A 88 -5.01 16.19 -5.17
N VAL A 89 -6.21 15.60 -5.09
CA VAL A 89 -7.02 15.14 -6.23
C VAL A 89 -8.50 15.31 -5.90
N PRO A 90 -9.39 15.42 -6.90
CA PRO A 90 -10.84 15.38 -6.68
C PRO A 90 -11.26 14.17 -5.85
N ALA A 91 -12.28 14.34 -5.00
CA ALA A 91 -12.70 13.32 -4.03
C ALA A 91 -13.02 11.95 -4.65
N LEU A 92 -13.57 11.94 -5.88
CA LEU A 92 -13.95 10.73 -6.61
C LEU A 92 -12.84 10.21 -7.56
N GLN A 93 -11.63 10.73 -7.48
CA GLN A 93 -10.46 10.30 -8.26
C GLN A 93 -9.35 9.71 -7.37
N VAL A 94 -9.61 9.52 -6.07
CA VAL A 94 -8.62 8.97 -5.13
C VAL A 94 -8.15 7.59 -5.56
N MET A 95 -9.06 6.68 -5.98
CA MET A 95 -8.68 5.35 -6.47
C MET A 95 -7.81 5.42 -7.73
N ASP A 96 -8.11 6.31 -8.68
CA ASP A 96 -7.30 6.52 -9.88
C ASP A 96 -5.88 6.97 -9.55
N ALA A 97 -5.76 7.91 -8.61
CA ALA A 97 -4.48 8.45 -8.19
C ALA A 97 -3.58 7.41 -7.51
N VAL A 98 -4.18 6.49 -6.74
CA VAL A 98 -3.47 5.36 -6.13
C VAL A 98 -3.12 4.30 -7.18
N GLN A 99 -4.07 3.93 -8.04
CA GLN A 99 -3.87 2.97 -9.14
C GLN A 99 -2.70 3.39 -10.05
N GLN A 100 -2.57 4.68 -10.34
CA GLN A 100 -1.49 5.26 -11.16
C GLN A 100 -0.17 5.45 -10.39
N GLY A 101 -0.14 5.21 -9.08
CA GLY A 101 1.04 5.42 -8.24
C GLY A 101 1.38 6.90 -7.96
N THR A 102 0.50 7.84 -8.30
CA THR A 102 0.69 9.27 -7.99
C THR A 102 0.64 9.52 -6.49
N LEU A 103 -0.22 8.76 -5.81
CA LEU A 103 -0.35 8.72 -4.35
C LEU A 103 -0.12 7.30 -3.85
N GLN A 104 0.50 7.17 -2.69
CA GLN A 104 0.76 5.85 -2.10
C GLN A 104 -0.45 5.29 -1.36
N VAL A 105 -1.31 6.17 -0.83
CA VAL A 105 -2.48 5.76 -0.04
C VAL A 105 -3.69 6.62 -0.41
N GLY A 106 -4.86 6.00 -0.41
CA GLY A 106 -6.14 6.68 -0.50
C GLY A 106 -7.05 6.26 0.64
N GLN A 107 -7.77 7.21 1.24
CA GLN A 107 -8.89 6.91 2.13
C GLN A 107 -10.18 7.23 1.39
N THR A 108 -10.99 6.21 1.14
CA THR A 108 -12.20 6.35 0.33
C THR A 108 -13.23 5.27 0.68
N ALA A 109 -14.40 5.37 0.07
CA ALA A 109 -15.43 4.34 0.08
C ALA A 109 -15.50 3.72 -1.32
N SER A 110 -15.22 2.42 -1.42
CA SER A 110 -15.09 1.71 -2.69
C SER A 110 -16.36 1.72 -3.54
N TYR A 111 -17.54 1.89 -2.92
CA TYR A 111 -18.79 2.09 -3.68
C TYR A 111 -18.78 3.33 -4.59
N TYR A 112 -17.84 4.28 -4.43
CA TYR A 112 -17.75 5.45 -5.30
C TYR A 112 -17.29 5.06 -6.71
N PHE A 113 -16.69 3.89 -6.84
CA PHE A 113 -16.07 3.40 -8.06
C PHE A 113 -16.83 2.23 -8.68
N VAL A 114 -18.10 2.02 -8.33
CA VAL A 114 -18.95 0.96 -8.92
C VAL A 114 -19.10 1.10 -10.44
N GLY A 115 -18.87 2.29 -10.99
CA GLY A 115 -18.81 2.51 -12.45
C GLY A 115 -17.62 1.81 -13.12
N LYS A 116 -16.56 1.46 -12.37
CA LYS A 116 -15.44 0.64 -12.85
C LYS A 116 -15.74 -0.84 -12.72
N ASN A 117 -16.20 -1.26 -11.54
CA ASN A 117 -16.65 -2.62 -11.29
C ASN A 117 -17.72 -2.60 -10.18
N PRO A 118 -18.95 -3.07 -10.43
CA PRO A 118 -20.02 -3.05 -9.43
C PRO A 118 -19.70 -3.87 -8.17
N ALA A 119 -18.82 -4.88 -8.27
CA ALA A 119 -18.42 -5.69 -7.14
C ALA A 119 -17.62 -4.91 -6.07
N LEU A 120 -17.06 -3.74 -6.42
CA LEU A 120 -16.39 -2.84 -5.47
C LEU A 120 -17.33 -2.34 -4.36
N ALA A 121 -18.65 -2.39 -4.56
CA ALA A 121 -19.62 -2.07 -3.53
C ALA A 121 -19.52 -2.99 -2.30
N PHE A 122 -19.17 -4.27 -2.49
CA PHE A 122 -19.11 -5.25 -1.39
C PHE A 122 -18.01 -4.97 -0.37
N ASP A 123 -16.97 -4.23 -0.76
CA ASP A 123 -15.96 -3.71 0.18
C ASP A 123 -16.58 -2.78 1.24
N THR A 124 -17.54 -1.96 0.81
CA THR A 124 -18.12 -0.88 1.62
C THR A 124 -19.44 -1.29 2.24
N CYS A 125 -20.49 -1.37 1.42
CA CYS A 125 -21.82 -1.83 1.80
C CYS A 125 -22.71 -1.97 0.55
N VAL A 126 -23.75 -2.79 0.66
CA VAL A 126 -24.82 -2.93 -0.33
C VAL A 126 -26.18 -2.78 0.36
N PRO A 127 -27.24 -2.34 -0.36
CA PRO A 127 -28.59 -2.29 0.21
C PRO A 127 -29.01 -3.65 0.78
N PHE A 128 -29.61 -3.65 1.97
CA PHE A 128 -29.98 -4.88 2.71
C PHE A 128 -28.80 -5.82 2.99
N GLY A 129 -27.58 -5.28 3.02
CA GLY A 129 -26.36 -6.02 3.31
C GLY A 129 -26.09 -6.24 4.80
N LEU A 130 -24.82 -6.49 5.10
CA LEU A 130 -24.34 -6.81 6.43
C LEU A 130 -24.33 -5.59 7.36
N THR A 131 -24.59 -5.83 8.65
CA THR A 131 -24.29 -4.86 9.72
C THR A 131 -22.77 -4.68 9.87
N ALA A 132 -22.32 -3.61 10.53
CA ALA A 132 -20.90 -3.34 10.76
C ALA A 132 -20.15 -4.55 11.37
N ARG A 133 -20.75 -5.22 12.35
CA ARG A 133 -20.14 -6.41 13.00
C ARG A 133 -20.05 -7.60 12.04
N GLN A 134 -21.08 -7.81 11.22
CA GLN A 134 -21.09 -8.91 10.24
C GLN A 134 -20.11 -8.63 9.10
N GLN A 135 -20.02 -7.39 8.61
CA GLN A 135 -19.05 -6.96 7.60
C GLN A 135 -17.62 -7.17 8.12
N ALA A 136 -17.34 -6.76 9.35
CA ALA A 136 -16.03 -6.96 9.97
C ALA A 136 -15.68 -8.45 10.13
N ALA A 137 -16.64 -9.27 10.58
CA ALA A 137 -16.45 -10.72 10.69
C ALA A 137 -16.18 -11.36 9.32
N TRP A 138 -16.91 -10.95 8.28
CA TRP A 138 -16.69 -11.45 6.93
C TRP A 138 -15.30 -11.07 6.39
N LEU A 139 -14.93 -9.79 6.50
CA LEU A 139 -13.66 -9.28 6.00
C LEU A 139 -12.47 -9.91 6.73
N HIS A 140 -12.50 -10.00 8.05
CA HIS A 140 -11.32 -10.45 8.83
C HIS A 140 -11.26 -11.95 9.08
N GLU A 141 -12.39 -12.65 9.15
CA GLU A 141 -12.44 -14.03 9.66
C GLU A 141 -13.03 -15.03 8.66
N ALA A 142 -13.67 -14.58 7.57
CA ALA A 142 -14.37 -15.46 6.63
C ALA A 142 -13.88 -15.32 5.17
N GLY A 143 -12.65 -14.85 4.97
CA GLY A 143 -12.03 -14.75 3.64
C GLY A 143 -12.45 -13.53 2.81
N GLY A 144 -13.21 -12.61 3.40
CA GLY A 144 -13.72 -11.44 2.69
C GLY A 144 -12.62 -10.51 2.23
N LEU A 145 -11.64 -10.21 3.09
CA LEU A 145 -10.56 -9.29 2.73
C LEU A 145 -9.65 -9.84 1.63
N GLU A 146 -9.38 -11.15 1.63
CA GLU A 146 -8.61 -11.84 0.61
C GLU A 146 -9.33 -11.77 -0.74
N LEU A 147 -10.62 -12.09 -0.76
CA LEU A 147 -11.47 -12.01 -1.95
C LEU A 147 -11.51 -10.58 -2.51
N MET A 148 -11.64 -9.59 -1.64
CA MET A 148 -11.64 -8.18 -2.04
C MET A 148 -10.28 -7.77 -2.60
N ASN A 149 -9.17 -8.15 -1.96
CA ASN A 149 -7.82 -7.84 -2.42
C ASN A 149 -7.47 -8.50 -3.76
N GLU A 150 -7.96 -9.72 -4.02
CA GLU A 150 -7.84 -10.36 -5.34
C GLU A 150 -8.49 -9.51 -6.43
N MET A 151 -9.68 -8.96 -6.18
CA MET A 151 -10.33 -8.04 -7.11
C MET A 151 -9.60 -6.69 -7.20
N PHE A 152 -9.11 -6.13 -6.09
CA PHE A 152 -8.38 -4.85 -6.10
C PHE A 152 -7.02 -4.94 -6.81
N ALA A 153 -6.45 -6.15 -6.95
CA ALA A 153 -5.21 -6.38 -7.69
C ALA A 153 -5.31 -5.96 -9.17
N ASP A 154 -6.48 -6.09 -9.80
CA ASP A 154 -6.75 -5.59 -11.17
C ASP A 154 -6.53 -4.06 -11.29
N PHE A 155 -6.60 -3.36 -10.16
CA PHE A 155 -6.39 -1.91 -10.06
C PHE A 155 -5.03 -1.54 -9.45
N ASN A 156 -4.11 -2.51 -9.29
CA ASN A 156 -2.81 -2.30 -8.63
C ASN A 156 -2.95 -1.74 -7.21
N ILE A 157 -3.97 -2.19 -6.47
CA ILE A 157 -4.32 -1.71 -5.13
C ILE A 157 -4.39 -2.91 -4.18
N ILE A 158 -3.94 -2.68 -2.95
CA ILE A 158 -4.26 -3.49 -1.78
C ILE A 158 -5.11 -2.64 -0.84
N THR A 159 -6.16 -3.21 -0.27
CA THR A 159 -7.10 -2.55 0.62
C THR A 159 -7.03 -3.11 2.03
N PHE A 160 -7.33 -2.22 2.98
CA PHE A 160 -7.48 -2.54 4.39
C PHE A 160 -8.69 -1.79 4.94
N PRO A 161 -9.61 -2.47 5.64
CA PRO A 161 -10.72 -1.79 6.30
C PRO A 161 -10.20 -0.80 7.35
N CYS A 162 -10.57 0.48 7.25
CA CYS A 162 -10.07 1.55 8.12
C CYS A 162 -11.17 2.33 8.85
N GLY A 163 -12.40 1.81 8.88
CA GLY A 163 -13.51 2.42 9.62
C GLY A 163 -14.86 1.87 9.19
N ASN A 164 -15.89 2.09 10.03
CA ASN A 164 -17.27 1.76 9.68
C ASN A 164 -18.22 2.74 10.38
N THR A 165 -19.21 3.26 9.65
CA THR A 165 -20.18 4.25 10.17
C THR A 165 -21.38 3.61 10.87
N GLY A 166 -21.53 2.28 10.80
CA GLY A 166 -22.74 1.58 11.22
C GLY A 166 -23.89 1.77 10.23
N ALA A 167 -25.11 1.58 10.72
CA ALA A 167 -26.30 1.86 9.92
C ALA A 167 -26.47 3.37 9.75
N GLN A 168 -26.44 3.84 8.49
CA GLN A 168 -26.68 5.24 8.18
C GLN A 168 -28.17 5.56 8.18
N MET A 169 -28.49 6.84 8.40
CA MET A 169 -29.86 7.35 8.28
C MET A 169 -30.32 7.37 6.82
N GLY A 170 -31.62 7.21 6.58
CA GLY A 170 -32.22 7.13 5.23
C GLY A 170 -32.22 8.42 4.40
N GLY A 171 -31.55 9.47 4.86
CA GLY A 171 -31.45 10.75 4.16
C GLY A 171 -32.26 11.88 4.79
N ARG A 172 -32.30 13.02 4.09
CA ARG A 172 -33.05 14.23 4.47
C ARG A 172 -34.05 14.56 3.37
N PHE A 173 -35.32 14.72 3.72
CA PHE A 173 -36.41 14.91 2.76
C PHE A 173 -37.17 16.22 3.02
N LYS A 174 -37.65 16.87 1.94
CA LYS A 174 -38.45 18.12 2.03
C LYS A 174 -39.92 17.85 2.36
N LYS A 175 -40.38 16.61 2.19
CA LYS A 175 -41.76 16.15 2.37
C LYS A 175 -41.71 14.73 2.91
N ASP A 176 -42.79 14.31 3.54
CA ASP A 176 -42.96 12.94 4.03
C ASP A 176 -42.92 11.93 2.88
N ILE A 177 -42.38 10.75 3.17
CA ILE A 177 -42.31 9.61 2.27
C ILE A 177 -43.20 8.52 2.88
N ASN A 178 -44.39 8.33 2.31
CA ASN A 178 -45.41 7.38 2.75
C ASN A 178 -45.91 6.53 1.58
#